data_AF-A0A8X6FSI9-F1
#
_entry.id   AF-A0A8X6FSI9-F1
#
_cell.length_a   1.000
_cell.length_b   1.000
_cell.length_c   1.000
_cell.angle_alpha   90.00
_cell.angle_beta   90.00
_cell.angle_gamma   90.00
#
_symmetry.space_group_name_H-M   'P 1'
#
loop_
_entity.id
_entity.type
_entity.pdbx_description
1 polymer ?
#
loop_
_entity_poly.entity_id
_entity_poly.type
_entity_poly.pdbx_seq_one_letter_code
_entity_poly.pdbx_strand_id
1 'polypeptide(L)'
;MSAAGQMDTFLGVQGLNKIFMAVTKCWASQFGFIAVEYKRRNGQVLNSPMAVVIQEMVACDVSGVLFTLDPVTSNPSVITITANYGLGETVVSGAVEPDTVVLRRKDNEVLELDSVAVGTTSENGYVRFWRNNCCRTR
;
A
#
# COMPACT_ATOMS: atom_id res chain seq x y z
N MET A 1 -6.47 -8.34 -15.20
CA MET A 1 -5.33 -7.51 -15.62
C MET A 1 -4.82 -6.79 -14.39
N SER A 2 -3.54 -6.88 -14.05
CA SER A 2 -2.96 -6.15 -12.90
C SER A 2 -2.18 -4.96 -13.42
N ALA A 3 -2.51 -3.75 -12.95
CA ALA A 3 -1.81 -2.50 -13.27
C ALA A 3 -0.95 -2.00 -12.09
N ALA A 4 -0.74 -2.85 -11.09
CA ALA A 4 -0.01 -2.48 -9.88
C ALA A 4 1.42 -2.04 -10.22
N GLY A 5 1.80 -0.86 -9.74
CA GLY A 5 3.16 -0.32 -9.88
C GLY A 5 3.57 0.11 -11.29
N GLN A 6 2.65 0.24 -12.24
CA GLN A 6 2.98 0.61 -13.62
C GLN A 6 2.91 2.12 -13.90
N MET A 7 2.19 2.86 -13.05
CA MET A 7 1.88 4.28 -13.27
C MET A 7 2.30 5.07 -12.04
N ASP A 8 2.70 6.32 -12.27
CA ASP A 8 3.19 7.18 -11.21
C ASP A 8 2.05 7.69 -10.32
N THR A 9 2.32 7.76 -9.02
CA THR A 9 1.44 8.39 -8.02
C THR A 9 2.14 9.62 -7.45
N PHE A 10 1.41 10.73 -7.28
CA PHE A 10 1.94 11.97 -6.70
C PHE A 10 1.19 12.30 -5.41
N LEU A 11 1.93 12.42 -4.30
CA LEU A 11 1.38 12.75 -2.98
C LEU A 11 1.64 14.21 -2.61
N GLY A 12 0.81 14.77 -1.72
CA GLY A 12 1.04 16.11 -1.15
C GLY A 12 0.91 17.26 -2.15
N VAL A 13 0.16 17.07 -3.24
CA VAL A 13 -0.03 18.10 -4.28
C VAL A 13 -1.03 19.15 -3.79
N GLN A 14 -0.62 20.42 -3.76
CA GLN A 14 -1.45 21.53 -3.30
C GLN A 14 -1.66 22.59 -4.38
N GLY A 15 -2.91 22.97 -4.58
CA GLY A 15 -3.33 24.01 -5.53
C GLY A 15 -3.68 23.47 -6.93
N LEU A 16 -4.71 24.05 -7.54
CA LEU A 16 -5.27 23.64 -8.84
C LEU A 16 -4.23 23.47 -9.94
N ASN A 17 -3.32 24.44 -10.10
CA ASN A 17 -2.29 24.37 -11.13
C ASN A 17 -1.36 23.15 -10.96
N LYS A 18 -0.96 22.85 -9.71
CA LYS A 18 -0.10 21.69 -9.44
C LYS A 18 -0.86 20.38 -9.62
N ILE A 19 -2.16 20.35 -9.31
CA ILE A 19 -3.03 19.19 -9.56
C ILE A 19 -3.11 18.91 -11.06
N PHE A 20 -3.37 19.91 -11.91
CA PHE A 20 -3.37 19.72 -13.36
C PHE A 20 -2.02 19.21 -13.89
N MET A 21 -0.91 19.75 -13.37
CA MET A 21 0.42 19.24 -13.73
C MET A 21 0.62 17.77 -13.30
N ALA A 22 0.16 17.39 -12.10
CA ALA A 22 0.26 16.01 -11.62
C ALA A 22 -0.57 15.05 -12.49
N VAL A 23 -1.79 15.44 -12.88
CA VAL A 23 -2.65 14.66 -13.79
C VAL A 23 -1.95 14.43 -15.15
N THR A 24 -1.38 15.49 -15.73
CA THR A 24 -0.62 15.35 -16.99
C THR A 24 0.58 14.42 -16.85
N LYS A 25 1.30 14.48 -15.72
CA LYS A 25 2.42 13.57 -15.44
C LYS A 25 1.94 12.13 -15.28
N CYS A 26 0.80 11.88 -14.63
CA CYS A 26 0.22 10.54 -14.55
C CYS A 26 -0.05 9.99 -15.96
N TRP A 27 -0.70 10.75 -16.85
CA TRP A 27 -0.91 10.29 -18.24
C TRP A 27 0.40 10.05 -18.99
N ALA A 28 1.41 10.89 -18.77
CA ALA A 28 2.73 10.68 -19.35
C ALA A 28 3.41 9.39 -18.86
N SER A 29 3.21 9.02 -17.59
CA SER A 29 3.80 7.80 -17.00
C SER A 29 3.38 6.51 -17.72
N GLN A 30 2.22 6.51 -18.37
CA GLN A 30 1.75 5.40 -19.22
C GLN A 30 2.71 5.05 -20.36
N PHE A 31 3.52 6.02 -20.81
CA PHE A 31 4.51 5.87 -21.88
C PHE A 31 5.94 5.68 -21.36
N GLY A 32 6.10 5.52 -20.04
CA GLY A 32 7.37 5.17 -19.42
C GLY A 32 7.85 3.78 -19.86
N PHE A 33 9.17 3.56 -19.78
CA PHE A 33 9.80 2.32 -20.25
C PHE A 33 9.18 1.06 -19.64
N ILE A 34 8.97 1.04 -18.32
CA ILE A 34 8.39 -0.10 -17.60
C ILE A 34 6.95 -0.39 -18.04
N ALA A 35 6.13 0.65 -18.19
CA ALA A 35 4.74 0.52 -18.62
C ALA A 35 4.63 0.00 -20.06
N VAL A 36 5.44 0.55 -20.98
CA VAL A 36 5.47 0.13 -22.38
C VAL A 36 5.96 -1.32 -22.52
N GLU A 37 7.03 -1.70 -21.83
CA GLU A 37 7.55 -3.06 -21.89
C GLU A 37 6.56 -4.07 -21.30
N TYR A 38 5.88 -3.74 -20.19
CA TYR A 38 4.81 -4.58 -19.66
C TYR A 38 3.68 -4.77 -20.66
N LYS A 39 3.21 -3.69 -21.28
CA LYS A 39 2.16 -3.75 -22.31
C LYS A 39 2.57 -4.60 -23.49
N ARG A 40 3.80 -4.44 -23.98
CA ARG A 40 4.36 -5.24 -25.08
C ARG A 40 4.39 -6.73 -24.74
N ARG A 41 4.87 -7.10 -23.54
CA ARG A 41 4.92 -8.50 -23.08
C ARG A 41 3.54 -9.14 -22.92
N ASN A 42 2.53 -8.34 -22.56
CA ASN A 42 1.18 -8.82 -22.31
C ASN A 42 0.22 -8.57 -23.50
N GLY A 43 0.73 -8.14 -24.67
CA GLY A 43 -0.09 -7.90 -25.86
C GLY A 43 -1.12 -6.77 -25.72
N GLN A 44 -0.87 -5.80 -24.83
CA GLN A 44 -1.80 -4.71 -24.54
C GLN A 44 -1.59 -3.52 -25.47
N VAL A 45 -2.68 -2.78 -25.73
CA VAL A 45 -2.64 -1.55 -26.53
C VAL A 45 -1.84 -0.47 -25.80
N LEU A 46 -0.85 0.12 -26.48
CA LEU A 46 0.00 1.17 -25.92
C LEU A 46 -0.84 2.38 -25.47
N ASN A 47 -1.76 2.81 -26.33
CA ASN A 47 -2.68 3.92 -26.07
C ASN A 47 -4.02 3.43 -25.46
N SER A 48 -3.95 2.76 -24.31
CA SER A 48 -5.14 2.42 -23.52
C SER A 48 -5.70 3.67 -22.85
N PRO A 49 -7.04 3.83 -22.72
CA PRO A 49 -7.60 4.91 -21.91
C PRO A 49 -7.16 4.78 -20.45
N MET A 50 -6.84 5.91 -19.82
CA MET A 50 -6.37 5.95 -18.44
C MET A 50 -7.10 7.04 -17.66
N ALA A 51 -7.75 6.64 -16.57
CA ALA A 51 -8.37 7.55 -15.61
C ALA A 51 -7.35 7.92 -14.52
N VAL A 52 -7.39 9.17 -14.05
CA VAL A 52 -6.60 9.64 -12.91
C VAL A 52 -7.55 9.92 -11.75
N VAL A 53 -7.30 9.27 -10.61
CA VAL A 53 -8.08 9.46 -9.38
C VAL A 53 -7.43 10.58 -8.58
N ILE A 54 -8.23 11.58 -8.18
CA ILE A 54 -7.80 12.64 -7.27
C ILE A 54 -8.48 12.39 -5.94
N GLN A 55 -7.67 12.21 -4.90
CA GLN A 55 -8.13 11.91 -3.55
C GLN A 55 -7.55 12.93 -2.57
N GLU A 56 -8.33 13.32 -1.57
CA GLU A 56 -7.86 14.16 -0.48
C GLU A 56 -6.78 13.41 0.32
N MET A 57 -5.68 14.12 0.62
CA MET A 57 -4.59 13.55 1.42
C MET A 57 -5.04 13.42 2.88
N VAL A 58 -4.98 12.20 3.39
CA VAL A 58 -5.24 11.92 4.80
C VAL A 58 -3.94 12.04 5.59
N ALA A 59 -3.93 12.86 6.64
CA ALA A 59 -2.82 12.89 7.57
C ALA A 59 -2.80 11.56 8.35
N CYS A 60 -1.70 10.81 8.25
CA CYS A 60 -1.54 9.53 8.92
C CYS A 60 -0.18 9.43 9.62
N ASP A 61 -0.18 9.00 10.87
CA ASP A 61 1.04 8.63 11.58
C ASP A 61 1.51 7.23 11.14
N VAL A 62 0.56 6.35 10.80
CA VAL A 62 0.79 4.96 10.41
C VAL A 62 -0.07 4.62 9.19
N SER A 63 0.49 3.86 8.27
CA SER A 63 -0.18 3.35 7.09
C SER A 63 0.14 1.87 6.88
N GLY A 64 -0.66 1.17 6.08
CA GLY A 64 -0.51 -0.26 5.89
C GLY A 64 -1.34 -0.85 4.76
N VAL A 65 -1.09 -2.14 4.50
CA VAL A 65 -1.81 -2.97 3.54
C VAL A 65 -2.43 -4.14 4.30
N LEU A 66 -3.67 -4.48 3.95
CA LEU A 66 -4.41 -5.59 4.52
C LEU A 66 -4.81 -6.57 3.42
N PHE A 67 -4.50 -7.84 3.63
CA PHE A 67 -5.02 -8.96 2.83
C PHE A 67 -6.01 -9.76 3.67
N THR A 68 -7.27 -9.83 3.21
CA THR A 68 -8.33 -10.59 3.89
C THR A 68 -8.31 -12.09 3.58
N LEU A 69 -7.43 -12.51 2.68
CA LEU A 69 -7.16 -13.87 2.27
C LEU A 69 -5.65 -13.97 2.10
N ASP A 70 -5.05 -15.03 2.63
CA ASP A 70 -3.59 -15.20 2.57
C ASP A 70 -3.11 -15.27 1.11
N PRO A 71 -2.27 -14.32 0.63
CA PRO A 71 -1.82 -14.30 -0.75
C PRO A 71 -0.95 -15.50 -1.14
N VAL A 72 -0.38 -16.24 -0.18
CA VAL A 72 0.47 -17.40 -0.45
C VAL A 72 -0.34 -18.69 -0.51
N THR A 73 -1.15 -18.98 0.53
CA THR A 73 -1.91 -20.24 0.61
C THR A 73 -3.35 -20.14 0.08
N SER A 74 -3.83 -18.93 -0.22
CA SER A 74 -5.24 -18.65 -0.55
C SER A 74 -6.24 -19.04 0.54
N ASN A 75 -5.80 -19.12 1.80
CA ASN A 75 -6.66 -19.45 2.92
C ASN A 75 -7.48 -18.21 3.35
N PRO A 76 -8.83 -18.25 3.26
CA PRO A 76 -9.70 -17.14 3.68
C PRO A 76 -9.79 -16.97 5.20
N SER A 77 -9.35 -17.97 5.96
CA SER A 77 -9.30 -17.92 7.42
C SER A 77 -8.08 -17.16 7.94
N VAL A 78 -7.16 -16.72 7.07
CA VAL A 78 -5.95 -16.01 7.45
C VAL A 78 -5.98 -14.60 6.86
N ILE A 79 -5.82 -13.62 7.74
CA ILE A 79 -5.80 -12.19 7.43
C ILE A 79 -4.41 -11.66 7.79
N THR A 80 -3.74 -11.03 6.84
CA THR A 80 -2.40 -10.46 7.05
C THR A 80 -2.46 -8.95 6.93
N ILE A 81 -2.04 -8.26 7.99
CA ILE A 81 -1.93 -6.80 8.05
C ILE A 81 -0.45 -6.45 8.10
N THR A 82 -0.01 -5.56 7.23
CA THR A 82 1.35 -5.05 7.21
C THR A 82 1.32 -3.54 7.34
N ALA A 83 2.03 -2.95 8.30
CA ALA A 83 1.96 -1.53 8.61
C ALA A 83 3.34 -0.92 8.89
N ASN A 84 3.50 0.36 8.58
CA ASN A 84 4.69 1.13 8.90
C ASN A 84 4.34 2.58 9.26
N TYR A 85 5.26 3.27 9.92
CA TYR A 85 5.16 4.68 10.20
C TYR A 85 5.30 5.51 8.92
N GLY A 86 4.52 6.58 8.83
CA GLY A 86 4.50 7.51 7.70
C GLY A 86 3.44 7.17 6.63
N LEU A 87 3.61 7.78 5.46
CA LEU A 87 2.65 7.67 4.35
C LEU A 87 2.65 6.27 3.73
N GLY A 88 1.50 5.85 3.17
CA GLY A 88 1.29 4.52 2.57
C GLY A 88 2.34 4.09 1.54
N GLU A 89 2.98 5.06 0.87
CA GLU A 89 4.06 4.81 -0.08
C GLU A 89 5.29 4.13 0.58
N THR A 90 5.55 4.41 1.86
CA THR A 90 6.68 3.81 2.58
C THR A 90 6.51 2.30 2.75
N VAL A 91 5.27 1.81 2.91
CA VAL A 91 4.96 0.38 3.01
C VAL A 91 5.10 -0.30 1.65
N VAL A 92 4.71 0.39 0.57
CA VAL A 92 4.68 -0.19 -0.78
C VAL A 92 6.04 -0.13 -1.47
N SER A 93 6.88 0.85 -1.13
CA SER A 93 8.22 1.01 -1.71
C SER A 93 9.25 -0.01 -1.23
N GLY A 94 8.97 -0.73 -0.13
CA GLY A 94 9.88 -1.73 0.45
C GLY A 94 11.15 -1.13 1.06
N ALA A 95 11.21 0.18 1.25
CA ALA A 95 12.38 0.88 1.78
C ALA A 95 12.65 0.59 3.28
N VAL A 96 11.63 0.12 4.01
CA VAL A 96 11.70 -0.20 5.44
C VAL A 96 10.92 -1.49 5.66
N GLU A 97 11.43 -2.36 6.53
CA GLU A 97 10.70 -3.58 6.94
C GLU A 97 9.48 -3.21 7.77
N PRO A 98 8.25 -3.50 7.30
CA PRO A 98 7.03 -3.16 8.01
C PRO A 98 6.70 -4.17 9.12
N ASP A 99 5.96 -3.71 10.12
CA ASP A 99 5.36 -4.58 11.14
C ASP A 99 4.26 -5.43 10.50
N THR A 100 4.27 -6.74 10.74
CA THR A 100 3.29 -7.67 10.18
C THR A 100 2.52 -8.37 11.29
N VAL A 101 1.19 -8.34 11.18
CA VAL A 101 0.26 -9.03 12.08
C VAL A 101 -0.57 -10.01 11.28
N VAL A 102 -0.63 -11.25 11.78
CA VAL A 102 -1.46 -12.30 11.21
C VAL A 102 -2.62 -12.57 12.17
N LEU A 103 -3.84 -12.49 11.64
CA LEU A 103 -5.07 -12.82 12.34
C LEU A 103 -5.70 -14.07 11.73
N ARG A 104 -6.33 -14.88 12.57
CA ARG A 104 -7.11 -16.04 12.15
C ARG A 104 -8.60 -15.77 12.35
N ARG A 105 -9.39 -15.92 11.28
CA ARG A 105 -10.85 -15.86 11.30
C ARG A 105 -11.41 -17.24 11.64
N LYS A 106 -12.20 -17.32 12.73
CA LYS A 106 -12.98 -18.50 13.10
C LYS A 106 -14.37 -18.49 12.46
N ASP A 107 -15.07 -19.63 12.51
CA ASP A 107 -16.40 -19.82 11.92
C ASP A 107 -17.47 -18.84 12.43
N ASN A 108 -17.26 -18.25 13.61
CA ASN A 108 -18.16 -17.24 14.20
C ASN A 108 -17.77 -15.79 13.82
N GLU A 109 -16.98 -15.58 12.76
CA GLU A 109 -16.44 -14.26 12.35
C GLU A 109 -15.54 -13.59 13.40
N VAL A 110 -15.15 -14.32 14.45
CA VAL A 110 -14.22 -13.84 15.48
C VAL A 110 -12.79 -13.89 14.93
N LEU A 111 -12.05 -12.78 15.11
CA LEU A 111 -10.64 -12.66 14.74
C LEU A 111 -9.77 -12.93 15.97
N GLU A 112 -8.85 -13.88 15.86
CA GLU A 112 -7.85 -14.17 16.88
C GLU A 112 -6.46 -13.80 16.37
N LEU A 113 -5.63 -13.25 17.27
CA LEU A 113 -4.23 -12.97 16.97
C LEU A 113 -3.47 -14.30 16.81
N ASP A 114 -2.90 -14.53 15.62
CA ASP A 114 -2.11 -15.73 15.32
C ASP A 114 -0.62 -15.46 15.58
N SER A 115 -0.09 -14.38 14.99
CA SER A 115 1.31 -13.97 15.21
C SER A 115 1.56 -12.49 14.94
N VAL A 116 2.65 -11.97 15.51
CA VAL A 116 3.12 -10.60 15.30
C VAL A 116 4.62 -10.64 15.03
N ALA A 117 5.03 -10.12 13.87
CA ALA A 117 6.42 -9.89 13.50
C ALA A 117 6.66 -8.37 13.47
N VAL A 118 7.69 -7.91 14.18
CA VAL A 118 8.07 -6.49 14.25
C VAL A 118 9.26 -6.29 13.33
N GLY A 119 9.17 -5.33 12.41
CA GLY A 119 10.22 -5.02 11.44
C GLY A 119 11.40 -4.25 12.05
N THR A 120 12.51 -4.19 11.33
CA THR A 120 13.72 -3.47 11.76
C THR A 120 13.68 -1.99 11.34
N THR A 121 13.87 -1.07 12.28
CA THR A 121 13.85 0.39 12.01
C THR A 121 15.24 0.95 11.73
N SER A 122 15.40 1.83 10.74
CA SER A 122 16.53 2.77 10.68
C SER A 122 16.20 4.06 11.45
N GLU A 123 17.19 4.54 12.20
CA GLU A 123 17.19 5.62 13.18
C GLU A 123 16.26 6.81 12.91
N ASN A 124 15.19 6.95 13.73
CA ASN A 124 14.78 8.18 14.41
C ASN A 124 13.44 8.01 15.16
N GLY A 125 13.52 7.57 16.42
CA GLY A 125 12.62 8.05 17.49
C GLY A 125 11.13 7.70 17.49
N TYR A 126 10.55 7.04 16.47
CA TYR A 126 9.12 6.65 16.51
C TYR A 126 8.93 5.23 17.04
N VAL A 127 8.28 5.17 18.20
CA VAL A 127 8.21 4.01 19.10
C VAL A 127 7.19 2.99 18.60
N ARG A 128 7.62 1.74 18.34
CA ARG A 128 6.84 0.48 18.21
C ARG A 128 5.31 0.61 18.35
N PHE A 129 4.60 0.58 17.22
CA PHE A 129 3.14 0.74 17.17
C PHE A 129 2.42 -0.34 18.00
N TRP A 130 2.81 -1.61 17.81
CA TRP A 130 2.12 -2.74 18.44
C TRP A 130 2.48 -2.99 19.91
N ARG A 131 3.67 -2.57 20.38
CA ARG A 131 4.04 -2.74 21.80
C ARG A 131 3.34 -1.75 22.73
N ASN A 132 3.02 -0.54 22.27
CA ASN A 132 2.53 0.51 23.16
C ASN A 132 1.01 0.72 23.13
N ASN A 133 0.29 0.26 22.10
CA ASN A 133 -1.16 0.50 21.97
C ASN A 133 -2.05 -0.76 21.96
N CYS A 134 -1.51 -1.97 21.91
CA CYS A 134 -2.33 -3.18 21.79
C CYS A 134 -2.85 -3.75 23.13
N CYS A 135 -2.36 -3.26 24.29
CA CYS A 135 -2.74 -3.76 25.63
C CYS A 135 -3.55 -2.74 26.47
N ARG A 136 -4.22 -1.78 25.83
CA ARG A 136 -5.19 -0.89 26.51
C ARG A 136 -6.57 -1.00 25.85
N THR A 137 -7.14 -2.20 25.88
CA THR A 137 -8.60 -2.34 25.82
C THR A 137 -9.17 -2.01 27.19
N ARG A 138 -10.04 -0.98 27.22
CA ARG A 138 -11.06 -0.83 28.27
C ARG A 138 -12.14 -1.87 28.08
#